data_AF-A0AAV6DPS5-F1
#
_entry.id   AF-A0AAV6DPS5-F1
#
_cell.length_a   1.000
_cell.length_b   1.000
_cell.length_c   1.000
_cell.angle_alpha   90.00
_cell.angle_beta   90.00
_cell.angle_gamma   90.00
#
_symmetry.space_group_name_H-M   'P 1'
#
loop_
_entity.id
_entity.type
_entity.pdbx_description
1 polymer ?
#
loop_
_entity_poly.entity_id
_entity_poly.type
_entity_poly.pdbx_seq_one_letter_code
_entity_poly.pdbx_strand_id
1 'polypeptide(L)'
;MANSKHTVPTRPTALAPTAPDPKLPVHLQPTPPAGVPITSEEWAAMPPEERQAALAFLQEETRETTRGVTVTFPRIKYPTSGSSFWEVPTATGEPEATKAIEGVVVYKMPVRAYWPVGAEVGNNPPTCRSRDAIVPDEDSPEPQAKRCAECPYSRFGSGKDGRGQACKQRLNTFVLLTGESLPTLISLPPTALRPFGEYAVQLRKANLPLVSVTTIFGLQDAKSSGGISYKGIALKVGRRLSFAEMKAARAVREAFESAMAQRGIQVEEATEEPAEGNGHAGTQY
;
A
#
# COMPACT_ATOMS: atom_id res chain seq x y z
N MET A 1 53.38 49.54 11.76
CA MET A 1 52.65 48.95 10.62
C MET A 1 52.45 47.48 10.96
N ALA A 2 51.28 46.87 11.14
CA ALA A 2 49.92 47.18 10.72
C ALA A 2 48.91 46.66 11.78
N ASN A 3 47.79 47.38 11.94
CA ASN A 3 46.65 46.99 12.79
C ASN A 3 45.78 45.99 12.02
N SER A 4 45.62 44.76 12.54
CA SER A 4 44.67 43.78 12.00
C SER A 4 43.33 43.92 12.73
N LYS A 5 42.32 44.46 12.05
CA LYS A 5 40.94 44.54 12.54
C LYS A 5 40.30 43.15 12.40
N HIS A 6 39.84 42.58 13.51
CA HIS A 6 38.97 41.41 13.50
C HIS A 6 37.56 41.80 13.03
N THR A 7 37.18 41.36 11.84
CA THR A 7 35.80 41.38 11.34
C THR A 7 35.13 40.05 11.63
N VAL A 8 34.05 40.08 12.42
CA VAL A 8 33.17 38.93 12.69
C VAL A 8 32.32 38.66 11.44
N PRO A 9 32.21 37.41 10.94
CA PRO A 9 31.31 37.11 9.83
C PRO A 9 29.87 37.06 10.33
N THR A 10 29.05 37.97 9.82
CA THR A 10 27.59 38.01 10.02
C THR A 10 26.92 36.76 9.44
N ARG A 11 26.14 36.08 10.28
CA ARG A 11 25.26 34.94 9.95
C ARG A 11 24.36 35.29 8.76
N PRO A 12 24.24 34.44 7.71
CA PRO A 12 23.25 34.66 6.68
C PRO A 12 21.84 34.60 7.30
N THR A 13 21.11 35.68 7.14
CA THR A 13 19.68 35.82 7.41
C THR A 13 18.92 34.65 6.79
N ALA A 14 17.99 34.08 7.55
CA ALA A 14 17.13 32.98 7.13
C ALA A 14 16.54 33.24 5.73
N LEU A 15 16.68 32.26 4.83
CA LEU A 15 15.95 32.23 3.57
C LEU A 15 14.46 32.31 3.90
N ALA A 16 13.82 33.41 3.50
CA ALA A 16 12.38 33.51 3.46
C ALA A 16 11.83 32.35 2.60
N PRO A 17 10.67 31.76 2.95
CA PRO A 17 10.05 30.77 2.09
C PRO A 17 9.73 31.41 0.74
N THR A 18 10.43 30.97 -0.30
CA THR A 18 10.11 31.31 -1.68
C THR A 18 8.70 30.83 -1.99
N ALA A 19 7.82 31.77 -2.36
CA ALA A 19 6.52 31.46 -2.91
C ALA A 19 6.65 30.48 -4.10
N PRO A 20 5.71 29.54 -4.27
CA PRO A 20 5.75 28.60 -5.39
C PRO A 20 5.68 29.34 -6.73
N ASP A 21 6.52 28.91 -7.66
CA ASP A 21 6.75 29.48 -8.99
C ASP A 21 5.44 29.41 -9.85
N PRO A 22 4.90 30.54 -10.35
CA PRO A 22 3.53 30.63 -10.89
C PRO A 22 3.35 30.07 -12.32
N LYS A 23 4.27 29.23 -12.82
CA LYS A 23 4.33 28.87 -14.27
C LYS A 23 4.27 27.39 -14.62
N LEU A 24 3.91 26.51 -13.69
CA LEU A 24 3.44 25.18 -14.08
C LEU A 24 1.96 25.28 -14.46
N PRO A 25 1.52 24.78 -15.64
CA PRO A 25 0.10 24.62 -15.91
C PRO A 25 -0.44 23.61 -14.90
N VAL A 26 -1.01 24.13 -13.81
CA VAL A 26 -1.70 23.32 -12.81
C VAL A 26 -2.96 22.84 -13.49
N HIS A 27 -3.06 21.53 -13.70
CA HIS A 27 -4.29 20.92 -14.17
C HIS A 27 -5.34 21.18 -13.09
N LEU A 28 -6.16 22.22 -13.26
CA LEU A 28 -7.24 22.54 -12.33
C LEU A 28 -8.08 21.29 -12.16
N GLN A 29 -8.27 20.84 -10.92
CA GLN A 29 -9.14 19.71 -10.66
C GLN A 29 -10.57 20.14 -11.03
N PRO A 30 -11.23 19.42 -11.95
CA PRO A 30 -12.58 19.78 -12.41
C PRO A 30 -13.63 19.59 -11.31
N THR A 31 -13.30 18.82 -10.27
CA THR A 31 -14.14 18.54 -9.11
C THR A 31 -13.57 19.24 -7.88
N PRO A 32 -14.44 19.64 -6.93
CA PRO A 32 -13.99 20.17 -5.64
C PRO A 32 -13.13 19.14 -4.89
N PRO A 33 -12.27 19.59 -3.97
CA PRO A 33 -11.49 18.70 -3.12
C PRO A 33 -12.43 17.84 -2.28
N ALA A 34 -12.07 16.57 -2.07
CA ALA A 34 -12.83 15.67 -1.22
C ALA A 34 -12.95 16.22 0.22
N GLY A 35 -14.13 16.12 0.83
CA GLY A 35 -14.38 16.55 2.21
C GLY A 35 -14.71 18.04 2.37
N VAL A 36 -14.71 18.83 1.30
CA VAL A 36 -15.12 20.23 1.34
C VAL A 36 -16.61 20.33 0.97
N PRO A 37 -17.46 21.01 1.77
CA PRO A 37 -18.89 21.15 1.49
C PRO A 37 -19.15 22.22 0.40
N ILE A 38 -18.55 22.04 -0.78
CA ILE A 38 -18.73 22.87 -1.96
C ILE A 38 -19.23 21.96 -3.09
N THR A 39 -20.32 22.36 -3.75
CA THR A 39 -20.86 21.61 -4.89
C THR A 39 -19.96 21.74 -6.12
N SER A 40 -20.07 20.81 -7.07
CA SER A 40 -19.32 20.91 -8.34
C SER A 40 -19.65 22.18 -9.13
N GLU A 41 -20.88 22.68 -9.02
CA GLU A 41 -21.35 23.89 -9.69
C GLU A 41 -20.73 25.14 -9.06
N GLU A 42 -20.74 25.24 -7.73
CA GLU A 42 -20.09 26.32 -6.99
C GLU A 42 -18.57 26.32 -7.23
N TRP A 43 -17.94 25.14 -7.21
CA TRP A 43 -16.52 25.00 -7.51
C TRP A 43 -16.19 25.46 -8.94
N ALA A 44 -17.00 25.07 -9.92
CA ALA A 44 -16.80 25.49 -11.30
C ALA A 44 -16.98 27.00 -11.51
N ALA A 45 -17.85 27.64 -10.72
CA ALA A 45 -18.11 29.07 -10.77
C ALA A 45 -17.01 29.91 -10.09
N MET A 46 -16.20 29.34 -9.20
CA MET A 46 -15.10 30.03 -8.53
C MET A 46 -13.99 30.46 -9.52
N PRO A 47 -13.43 31.68 -9.38
CA PRO A 47 -12.25 32.09 -10.12
C PRO A 47 -11.10 31.08 -9.98
N PRO A 48 -10.33 30.82 -11.05
CA PRO A 48 -9.20 29.88 -10.99
C PRO A 48 -8.21 30.16 -9.86
N GLU A 49 -7.93 31.44 -9.57
CA GLU A 49 -7.04 31.86 -8.49
C GLU A 49 -7.60 31.49 -7.10
N GLU A 50 -8.90 31.63 -6.88
CA GLU A 50 -9.53 31.27 -5.61
C GLU A 50 -9.56 29.76 -5.42
N ARG A 51 -9.82 28.99 -6.49
CA ARG A 51 -9.71 27.52 -6.46
C ARG A 51 -8.30 27.07 -6.13
N GLN A 52 -7.29 27.73 -6.69
CA GLN A 52 -5.89 27.43 -6.38
C GLN A 52 -5.55 27.75 -4.93
N ALA A 53 -5.99 28.90 -4.42
CA ALA A 53 -5.79 29.27 -3.03
C ALA A 53 -6.45 28.27 -2.07
N ALA A 54 -7.68 27.84 -2.38
CA ALA A 54 -8.40 26.83 -1.60
C ALA A 54 -7.69 25.47 -1.60
N LEU A 55 -7.23 25.01 -2.77
CA LEU A 55 -6.44 23.77 -2.89
C LEU A 55 -5.14 23.84 -2.09
N ALA A 56 -4.41 24.94 -2.19
CA ALA A 56 -3.15 25.13 -1.47
C ALA A 56 -3.37 25.16 0.05
N PHE A 57 -4.41 25.86 0.51
CA PHE A 57 -4.79 25.89 1.92
C PHE A 57 -5.10 24.49 2.45
N LEU A 58 -5.96 23.73 1.77
CA LEU A 58 -6.33 22.38 2.20
C LEU A 58 -5.16 21.41 2.20
N GLN A 59 -4.25 21.52 1.22
CA GLN A 59 -3.03 20.72 1.18
C GLN A 59 -2.12 21.01 2.38
N GLU A 60 -1.97 22.27 2.76
CA GLU A 60 -1.18 22.66 3.93
C GLU A 60 -1.82 22.16 5.23
N GLU A 61 -3.12 22.38 5.42
CA GLU A 61 -3.82 21.91 6.64
C GLU A 61 -3.84 20.38 6.74
N THR A 62 -3.96 19.67 5.61
CA THR A 62 -3.84 18.20 5.58
C THR A 62 -2.44 17.75 6.03
N ARG A 63 -1.41 18.50 5.64
CA ARG A 63 -0.03 18.23 6.07
C ARG A 63 0.15 18.53 7.57
N GLU A 64 -0.41 19.62 8.06
CA GLU A 64 -0.40 19.96 9.49
C GLU A 64 -1.15 18.93 10.34
N THR A 65 -2.26 18.37 9.83
CA THR A 65 -3.05 17.34 10.52
C THR A 65 -2.21 16.13 10.93
N THR A 66 -1.17 15.81 10.16
CA THR A 66 -0.28 14.67 10.42
C THR A 66 1.09 15.09 10.99
N ARG A 67 1.32 16.39 11.24
CA ARG A 67 2.57 16.89 11.79
C ARG A 67 2.72 16.49 13.26
N GLY A 68 3.88 15.92 13.60
CA GLY A 68 4.21 15.55 14.98
C GLY A 68 3.57 14.25 15.47
N VAL A 69 2.77 13.56 14.65
CA VAL A 69 2.19 12.26 14.97
C VAL A 69 2.87 11.14 14.17
N THR A 70 2.88 9.93 14.74
CA THR A 70 3.34 8.73 14.02
C THR A 70 2.27 8.29 13.04
N VAL A 71 2.49 8.59 11.76
CA VAL A 71 1.61 8.14 10.67
C VAL A 71 1.99 6.72 10.27
N THR A 72 1.06 5.79 10.39
CA THR A 72 1.13 4.47 9.75
C THR A 72 0.32 4.47 8.46
N PHE A 73 0.64 3.56 7.55
CA PHE A 73 -0.16 3.44 6.33
C PHE A 73 -1.53 2.85 6.66
N PRO A 74 -2.62 3.46 6.20
CA PRO A 74 -3.94 2.85 6.31
C PRO A 74 -3.90 1.47 5.66
N ARG A 75 -4.63 0.53 6.23
CA ARG A 75 -4.63 -0.85 5.78
C ARG A 75 -6.04 -1.29 5.46
N ILE A 76 -6.22 -1.88 4.30
CA ILE A 76 -7.42 -2.63 3.98
C ILE A 76 -7.09 -4.13 4.03
N LYS A 77 -7.78 -4.86 4.91
CA LYS A 77 -7.60 -6.31 5.05
C LYS A 77 -8.16 -7.00 3.82
N TYR A 78 -7.39 -7.93 3.26
CA TYR A 78 -7.89 -8.80 2.21
C TYR A 78 -8.99 -9.71 2.79
N PRO A 79 -10.19 -9.77 2.19
CA PRO A 79 -11.29 -10.62 2.66
C PRO A 79 -10.89 -12.10 2.66
N THR A 80 -10.66 -12.66 3.84
CA THR A 80 -10.24 -14.07 4.02
C THR A 80 -11.37 -14.97 4.50
N SER A 81 -12.38 -14.42 5.18
CA SER A 81 -13.63 -15.11 5.55
C SER A 81 -14.65 -14.92 4.42
N GLY A 82 -15.78 -15.64 4.43
CA GLY A 82 -16.82 -15.60 3.38
C GLY A 82 -17.45 -14.22 3.06
N SER A 83 -16.92 -13.12 3.59
CA SER A 83 -17.33 -11.77 3.21
C SER A 83 -17.05 -11.52 1.72
N SER A 84 -18.05 -10.97 1.04
CA SER A 84 -17.99 -10.68 -0.40
C SER A 84 -17.71 -9.20 -0.67
N PHE A 85 -17.17 -8.50 0.33
CA PHE A 85 -16.91 -7.07 0.32
C PHE A 85 -15.58 -6.77 1.01
N TRP A 86 -14.98 -5.66 0.62
CA TRP A 86 -13.87 -4.99 1.28
C TRP A 86 -14.42 -4.03 2.33
N GLU A 87 -13.71 -3.91 3.45
CA GLU A 87 -13.97 -2.90 4.46
C GLU A 87 -12.92 -1.80 4.31
N VAL A 88 -13.35 -0.64 3.84
CA VAL A 88 -12.49 0.53 3.62
C VAL A 88 -12.57 1.41 4.86
N PRO A 89 -11.45 1.64 5.59
CA PRO A 89 -11.43 2.57 6.71
C PRO A 89 -11.82 3.98 6.26
N THR A 90 -12.64 4.66 7.04
CA THR A 90 -13.07 6.03 6.77
C THR A 90 -12.74 6.95 7.94
N ALA A 91 -12.75 8.27 7.70
CA ALA A 91 -12.51 9.27 8.73
C ALA A 91 -13.62 9.33 9.81
N THR A 92 -14.82 8.80 9.54
CA THR A 92 -15.90 8.73 10.55
C THR A 92 -15.64 7.65 11.60
N GLY A 93 -14.67 6.77 11.37
CA GLY A 93 -14.41 5.59 12.19
C GLY A 93 -15.28 4.39 11.84
N GLU A 94 -16.27 4.56 10.96
CA GLU A 94 -17.13 3.47 10.48
C GLU A 94 -16.63 2.96 9.13
N PRO A 95 -16.19 1.69 9.01
CA PRO A 95 -15.72 1.14 7.75
C PRO A 95 -16.83 1.09 6.69
N GLU A 96 -16.50 1.47 5.46
CA GLU A 96 -17.41 1.35 4.33
C GLU A 96 -17.25 0.00 3.64
N ALA A 97 -18.36 -0.72 3.43
CA ALA A 97 -18.37 -2.00 2.72
C ALA A 97 -18.51 -1.79 1.20
N THR A 98 -17.50 -2.19 0.42
CA THR A 98 -17.53 -2.10 -1.05
C THR A 98 -17.21 -3.43 -1.74
N LYS A 99 -17.77 -3.68 -2.93
CA LYS A 99 -17.49 -4.88 -3.72
C LYS A 99 -16.11 -4.85 -4.40
N ALA A 100 -15.53 -3.67 -4.55
CA ALA A 100 -14.22 -3.49 -5.16
C ALA A 100 -13.56 -2.20 -4.68
N ILE A 101 -12.23 -2.22 -4.60
CA ILE A 101 -11.42 -1.04 -4.36
C ILE A 101 -10.85 -0.58 -5.69
N GLU A 102 -10.82 0.73 -5.95
CA GLU A 102 -10.18 1.30 -7.13
C GLU A 102 -9.16 2.36 -6.73
N GLY A 103 -7.94 2.23 -7.24
CA GLY A 103 -6.88 3.21 -7.01
C GLY A 103 -5.63 2.94 -7.80
N VAL A 104 -4.64 3.82 -7.69
CA VAL A 104 -3.37 3.71 -8.43
C VAL A 104 -2.38 2.93 -7.59
N VAL A 105 -1.85 1.81 -8.12
CA VAL A 105 -0.79 1.07 -7.42
C VAL A 105 0.53 1.84 -7.58
N VAL A 106 0.87 2.63 -6.55
CA VAL A 106 2.08 3.46 -6.56
C VAL A 106 3.32 2.65 -6.23
N TYR A 107 3.21 1.64 -5.38
CA TYR A 107 4.33 0.77 -5.01
C TYR A 107 3.86 -0.66 -4.75
N LYS A 108 4.76 -1.64 -4.96
CA LYS A 108 4.51 -3.03 -4.62
C LYS A 108 5.80 -3.72 -4.21
N MET A 109 5.72 -4.59 -3.21
CA MET A 109 6.89 -5.26 -2.64
C MET A 109 6.49 -6.70 -2.25
N PRO A 110 7.16 -7.73 -2.80
CA PRO A 110 6.97 -9.08 -2.32
C PRO A 110 7.60 -9.22 -0.94
N VAL A 111 6.92 -9.93 -0.05
CA VAL A 111 7.40 -10.20 1.32
C VAL A 111 7.27 -11.69 1.62
N ARG A 112 8.06 -12.18 2.56
CA ARG A 112 8.02 -13.57 3.02
C ARG A 112 8.04 -13.66 4.54
N ALA A 113 7.30 -14.62 5.07
CA ALA A 113 7.31 -14.93 6.50
C ALA A 113 7.16 -16.44 6.72
N TYR A 114 7.85 -16.96 7.72
CA TYR A 114 7.87 -18.38 8.07
C TYR A 114 7.61 -18.55 9.57
N TRP A 115 6.66 -19.45 9.86
CA TRP A 115 6.38 -19.96 11.20
C TRP A 115 6.64 -21.47 11.20
N PRO A 116 7.29 -22.02 12.24
CA PRO A 116 7.50 -23.44 12.39
C PRO A 116 6.17 -24.23 12.35
N VAL A 117 6.21 -25.40 11.72
CA VAL A 117 5.03 -26.27 11.63
C VAL A 117 4.61 -26.71 13.03
N GLY A 118 3.35 -26.47 13.39
CA GLY A 118 2.82 -26.80 14.72
C GLY A 118 2.92 -25.67 15.74
N ALA A 119 3.58 -24.55 15.41
CA ALA A 119 3.42 -23.32 16.18
C ALA A 119 1.95 -22.88 16.11
N GLU A 120 1.42 -22.34 17.21
CA GLU A 120 0.13 -21.65 17.18
C GLU A 120 0.27 -20.44 16.26
N VAL A 121 -0.30 -20.58 15.06
CA VAL A 121 -0.42 -19.51 14.08
C VAL A 121 -1.52 -18.58 14.60
N GLY A 122 -1.08 -17.58 15.36
CA GLY A 122 -1.89 -16.55 15.98
C GLY A 122 -1.09 -15.26 16.04
N ASN A 123 -1.00 -14.63 17.21
CA ASN A 123 -0.31 -13.35 17.38
C ASN A 123 1.23 -13.47 17.52
N ASN A 124 1.80 -14.63 17.17
CA ASN A 124 3.22 -14.89 17.32
C ASN A 124 4.00 -14.34 16.12
N PRO A 125 5.10 -13.59 16.35
CA PRO A 125 5.94 -13.12 15.25
C PRO A 125 6.58 -14.30 14.49
N PRO A 126 6.87 -14.14 13.19
CA PRO A 126 7.51 -15.19 12.41
C PRO A 126 8.93 -15.45 12.91
N THR A 127 9.32 -16.72 12.92
CA THR A 127 10.70 -17.16 13.19
C THR A 127 11.67 -16.65 12.14
N CYS A 128 11.21 -16.45 10.90
CA CYS A 128 11.98 -15.80 9.84
C CYS A 128 11.06 -14.93 8.98
N ARG A 129 11.49 -13.70 8.70
CA ARG A 129 10.79 -12.79 7.78
C ARG A 129 11.75 -12.19 6.76
N SER A 130 11.18 -11.65 5.69
CA SER A 130 11.90 -10.93 4.66
C SER A 130 10.95 -9.89 4.06
N ARG A 131 11.30 -8.61 4.20
CA ARG A 131 10.55 -7.48 3.66
C ARG A 131 10.77 -7.29 2.16
N ASP A 132 11.76 -7.92 1.55
CA ASP A 132 12.03 -7.84 0.11
C ASP A 132 11.79 -9.17 -0.64
N ALA A 133 11.54 -10.26 0.10
CA ALA A 133 11.48 -11.63 -0.39
C ALA A 133 12.77 -12.10 -1.12
N ILE A 134 13.90 -11.44 -0.90
CA ILE A 134 15.22 -11.76 -1.48
C ILE A 134 16.12 -12.37 -0.40
N VAL A 135 16.26 -11.69 0.75
CA VAL A 135 17.05 -12.15 1.90
C VAL A 135 16.24 -12.01 3.20
N PRO A 136 16.48 -12.85 4.22
CA PRO A 136 15.87 -12.60 5.53
C PRO A 136 16.26 -11.23 6.09
N ASP A 137 15.33 -10.59 6.79
CA ASP A 137 15.65 -9.35 7.51
C ASP A 137 16.70 -9.65 8.58
N GLU A 138 17.59 -8.69 8.86
CA GLU A 138 18.65 -8.81 9.87
C GLU A 138 18.10 -9.10 11.27
N ASP A 139 16.87 -8.65 11.55
CA ASP A 139 16.15 -8.81 12.81
C ASP A 139 15.22 -10.05 12.82
N SER A 140 15.37 -10.96 11.85
CA SER A 140 14.74 -12.29 11.88
C SER A 140 15.35 -13.17 12.98
N PRO A 141 14.55 -13.72 13.91
CA PRO A 141 15.06 -14.53 15.02
C PRO A 141 15.93 -15.72 14.55
N GLU A 142 15.46 -16.45 13.54
CA GLU A 142 16.19 -17.59 12.97
C GLU A 142 16.07 -17.58 11.44
N PRO A 143 17.03 -16.98 10.73
CA PRO A 143 17.07 -16.98 9.27
C PRO A 143 17.11 -18.40 8.70
N GLN A 144 16.11 -18.78 7.90
CA GLN A 144 16.00 -20.16 7.39
C GLN A 144 16.92 -20.46 6.18
N ALA A 145 17.48 -19.43 5.55
CA ALA A 145 18.48 -19.51 4.48
C ALA A 145 19.12 -18.14 4.25
N LYS A 146 20.30 -18.08 3.61
CA LYS A 146 20.92 -16.79 3.23
C LYS A 146 20.10 -16.01 2.21
N ARG A 147 19.37 -16.71 1.32
CA ARG A 147 18.52 -16.14 0.28
C ARG A 147 17.18 -16.84 0.26
N CYS A 148 16.09 -16.09 0.15
CA CYS A 148 14.73 -16.64 0.14
C CYS A 148 14.48 -17.59 -1.04
N ALA A 149 15.16 -17.38 -2.17
CA ALA A 149 15.10 -18.27 -3.35
C ALA A 149 15.67 -19.67 -3.07
N GLU A 150 16.58 -19.79 -2.10
CA GLU A 150 17.26 -21.05 -1.74
C GLU A 150 16.61 -21.73 -0.52
N CYS A 151 15.69 -21.03 0.16
CA CYS A 151 15.04 -21.50 1.38
C CYS A 151 14.27 -22.82 1.15
N PRO A 152 14.49 -23.86 1.97
CA PRO A 152 13.76 -25.12 1.83
C PRO A 152 12.24 -24.93 2.05
N TYR A 153 11.87 -23.96 2.89
CA TYR A 153 10.48 -23.64 3.20
C TYR A 153 9.82 -22.71 2.17
N SER A 154 10.56 -22.11 1.23
CA SER A 154 9.96 -21.33 0.12
C SER A 154 9.53 -22.20 -1.06
N ARG A 155 9.84 -23.50 -1.03
CA ARG A 155 9.51 -24.46 -2.09
C ARG A 155 8.06 -24.91 -1.97
N PHE A 156 7.39 -25.09 -3.11
CA PHE A 156 6.09 -25.77 -3.13
C PHE A 156 6.23 -27.20 -2.62
N GLY A 157 5.29 -27.62 -1.77
CA GLY A 157 5.32 -28.91 -1.10
C GLY A 157 5.82 -28.86 0.35
N SER A 158 6.37 -27.72 0.79
CA SER A 158 6.92 -27.59 2.16
C SER A 158 5.86 -27.27 3.23
N GLY A 159 4.63 -26.90 2.85
CA GLY A 159 3.56 -26.54 3.80
C GLY A 159 3.02 -27.72 4.62
N LYS A 160 2.21 -27.41 5.65
CA LYS A 160 1.67 -28.35 6.66
C LYS A 160 1.04 -29.63 6.10
N ASP A 161 0.43 -29.57 4.92
CA ASP A 161 -0.22 -30.73 4.26
C ASP A 161 0.51 -31.19 2.98
N GLY A 162 1.81 -30.88 2.84
CA GLY A 162 2.53 -31.10 1.59
C GLY A 162 2.03 -30.22 0.43
N ARG A 163 1.26 -29.17 0.74
CA ARG A 163 0.66 -28.23 -0.23
C ARG A 163 1.17 -26.82 0.02
N GLY A 164 1.40 -26.08 -1.08
CA GLY A 164 1.88 -24.70 -1.01
C GLY A 164 3.28 -24.57 -0.41
N GLN A 165 3.63 -23.37 0.03
CA GLN A 165 4.92 -23.05 0.68
C GLN A 165 4.69 -22.89 2.19
N ALA A 166 5.63 -23.36 3.02
CA ALA A 166 5.61 -23.09 4.46
C ALA A 166 6.05 -21.65 4.77
N CYS A 167 7.11 -21.17 4.11
CA CYS A 167 7.49 -19.77 4.07
C CYS A 167 6.53 -19.05 3.12
N LYS A 168 5.48 -18.43 3.67
CA LYS A 168 4.42 -17.77 2.92
C LYS A 168 4.97 -16.56 2.20
N GLN A 169 4.58 -16.39 0.94
CA GLN A 169 4.85 -15.19 0.18
C GLN A 169 3.57 -14.35 0.07
N ARG A 170 3.68 -13.05 0.31
CA ARG A 170 2.62 -12.07 0.07
C ARG A 170 3.13 -10.98 -0.88
N LEU A 171 2.22 -10.21 -1.45
CA LEU A 171 2.56 -9.00 -2.21
C LEU A 171 1.89 -7.81 -1.53
N ASN A 172 2.70 -7.00 -0.85
CA ASN A 172 2.23 -5.74 -0.30
C ASN A 172 2.09 -4.75 -1.45
N THR A 173 0.85 -4.31 -1.73
CA THR A 173 0.57 -3.25 -2.70
C THR A 173 0.16 -2.00 -1.94
N PHE A 174 0.78 -0.87 -2.30
CA PHE A 174 0.43 0.44 -1.78
C PHE A 174 -0.35 1.16 -2.86
N VAL A 175 -1.61 1.46 -2.55
CA VAL A 175 -2.62 1.90 -3.50
C VAL A 175 -3.09 3.29 -3.08
N LEU A 176 -2.94 4.26 -3.96
CA LEU A 176 -3.51 5.59 -3.77
C LEU A 176 -4.98 5.55 -4.22
N LEU A 177 -5.90 5.57 -3.27
CA LEU A 177 -7.33 5.58 -3.57
C LEU A 177 -7.77 6.94 -4.10
N THR A 178 -8.89 6.95 -4.82
CA THR A 178 -9.40 8.19 -5.42
C THR A 178 -9.74 9.19 -4.33
N GLY A 179 -9.15 10.38 -4.40
CA GLY A 179 -9.37 11.45 -3.41
C GLY A 179 -8.45 11.41 -2.19
N GLU A 180 -7.61 10.38 -2.06
CA GLU A 180 -6.65 10.27 -0.94
C GLU A 180 -5.26 10.81 -1.32
N SER A 181 -4.54 11.31 -0.32
CA SER A 181 -3.15 11.78 -0.44
C SER A 181 -2.12 10.78 0.10
N LEU A 182 -2.55 9.79 0.88
CA LEU A 182 -1.71 8.76 1.48
C LEU A 182 -2.01 7.39 0.83
N PRO A 183 -0.97 6.59 0.50
CA PRO A 183 -1.18 5.24 0.00
C PRO A 183 -1.73 4.30 1.08
N THR A 184 -2.73 3.50 0.69
CA THR A 184 -3.30 2.43 1.50
C THR A 184 -2.62 1.10 1.19
N LEU A 185 -2.21 0.38 2.24
CA LEU A 185 -1.65 -0.97 2.13
C LEU A 185 -2.76 -2.00 1.95
N ILE A 186 -2.68 -2.74 0.84
CA ILE A 186 -3.43 -3.98 0.61
C ILE A 186 -2.40 -5.10 0.50
N SER A 187 -2.35 -5.98 1.49
CA SER A 187 -1.44 -7.12 1.47
C SER A 187 -2.11 -8.31 0.78
N LEU A 188 -1.69 -8.62 -0.44
CA LEU A 188 -2.27 -9.70 -1.24
C LEU A 188 -1.74 -11.08 -0.77
N PRO A 189 -2.63 -12.05 -0.49
CA PRO A 189 -2.25 -13.39 -0.03
C PRO A 189 -1.58 -14.22 -1.15
N PRO A 190 -0.98 -15.39 -0.83
CA PRO A 190 -0.36 -16.27 -1.82
C PRO A 190 -1.26 -16.60 -3.02
N THR A 191 -2.57 -16.77 -2.80
CA THR A 191 -3.56 -17.08 -3.84
C THR A 191 -3.77 -15.94 -4.84
N ALA A 192 -3.45 -14.70 -4.47
CA ALA A 192 -3.58 -13.51 -5.30
C ALA A 192 -2.32 -13.18 -6.12
N LEU A 193 -1.17 -13.81 -5.82
CA LEU A 193 0.10 -13.52 -6.49
C LEU A 193 0.07 -13.84 -7.99
N ARG A 194 -0.47 -15.01 -8.35
CA ARG A 194 -0.59 -15.43 -9.76
C ARG A 194 -1.56 -14.53 -10.54
N PRO A 195 -2.80 -14.28 -10.07
CA PRO A 195 -3.70 -13.32 -10.73
C PRO A 195 -3.08 -11.93 -10.91
N PHE A 196 -2.34 -11.43 -9.90
CA PHE A 196 -1.63 -10.15 -10.02
C PHE A 196 -0.53 -10.19 -11.09
N GLY A 197 0.25 -11.27 -11.15
CA GLY A 197 1.27 -11.47 -12.18
C GLY A 197 0.66 -11.49 -13.60
N GLU A 198 -0.45 -12.21 -13.77
CA GLU A 198 -1.19 -12.28 -15.04
C GLU A 198 -1.72 -10.88 -15.44
N TYR A 199 -2.30 -10.13 -14.51
CA TYR A 199 -2.71 -8.74 -14.72
C TYR A 199 -1.54 -7.84 -15.14
N ALA A 200 -0.40 -7.93 -14.46
CA ALA A 200 0.80 -7.16 -14.80
C ALA A 200 1.34 -7.49 -16.20
N VAL A 201 1.27 -8.77 -16.62
CA VAL A 201 1.63 -9.20 -17.98
C VAL A 201 0.66 -8.64 -19.01
N GLN A 202 -0.65 -8.64 -18.72
CA GLN A 202 -1.66 -8.05 -19.61
C GLN A 202 -1.45 -6.55 -19.80
N LEU A 203 -1.18 -5.82 -18.71
CA LEU A 203 -0.81 -4.40 -18.75
C LEU A 203 0.43 -4.16 -19.64
N ARG A 204 1.48 -4.98 -19.45
CA ARG A 204 2.70 -4.90 -20.28
C ARG A 204 2.40 -5.13 -21.75
N LYS A 205 1.58 -6.14 -22.09
CA LYS A 205 1.16 -6.41 -23.48
C LYS A 205 0.38 -5.23 -24.09
N ALA A 206 -0.37 -4.51 -23.28
CA ALA A 206 -1.12 -3.31 -23.69
C ALA A 206 -0.28 -2.01 -23.69
N ASN A 207 1.02 -2.08 -23.38
CA ASN A 207 1.88 -0.91 -23.18
C ASN A 207 1.34 0.08 -22.13
N LEU A 208 0.72 -0.45 -21.07
CA LEU A 208 0.21 0.31 -19.94
C LEU A 208 1.12 0.10 -18.73
N PRO A 209 1.98 1.05 -18.36
CA PRO A 209 2.65 1.01 -17.06
C PRO A 209 1.63 0.89 -15.93
N LEU A 210 1.95 0.16 -14.86
CA LEU A 210 1.02 -0.03 -13.74
C LEU A 210 0.52 1.30 -13.13
N VAL A 211 1.35 2.34 -13.11
CA VAL A 211 1.01 3.68 -12.62
C VAL A 211 0.14 4.50 -13.59
N SER A 212 -0.03 4.07 -14.84
CA SER A 212 -0.78 4.82 -15.86
C SER A 212 -2.28 4.55 -15.83
N VAL A 213 -2.75 3.70 -14.92
CA VAL A 213 -4.15 3.31 -14.78
C VAL A 213 -4.51 3.22 -13.30
N THR A 214 -5.78 3.38 -12.98
CA THR A 214 -6.31 2.81 -11.74
C THR A 214 -6.43 1.29 -11.92
N THR A 215 -6.19 0.56 -10.83
CA THR A 215 -6.41 -0.88 -10.73
C THR A 215 -7.63 -1.10 -9.87
N ILE A 216 -8.57 -1.90 -10.40
CA ILE A 216 -9.77 -2.34 -9.66
C ILE A 216 -9.44 -3.69 -9.01
N PHE A 217 -9.51 -3.73 -7.69
CA PHE A 217 -9.36 -4.91 -6.84
C PHE A 217 -10.74 -5.49 -6.54
N GLY A 218 -11.30 -6.26 -7.47
CA GLY A 218 -12.56 -6.97 -7.27
C GLY A 218 -12.36 -8.32 -6.56
N LEU A 219 -13.46 -8.90 -6.10
CA LEU A 219 -13.50 -10.26 -5.57
C LEU A 219 -14.28 -11.18 -6.53
N GLN A 220 -13.87 -12.44 -6.61
CA GLN A 220 -14.55 -13.48 -7.38
C GLN A 220 -14.60 -14.79 -6.60
N ASP A 221 -15.63 -15.60 -6.85
CA ASP A 221 -15.69 -16.94 -6.30
C ASP A 221 -14.62 -17.83 -6.92
N ALA A 222 -13.88 -18.54 -6.06
CA ALA A 222 -12.84 -19.46 -6.47
C ALA A 222 -12.91 -20.72 -5.60
N LYS A 223 -12.32 -21.81 -6.10
CA LYS A 223 -12.19 -23.07 -5.37
C LYS A 223 -10.73 -23.46 -5.27
N SER A 224 -10.31 -23.88 -4.08
CA SER A 224 -8.99 -24.48 -3.89
C SER A 224 -8.92 -25.84 -4.59
N SER A 225 -7.71 -26.39 -4.72
CA SER A 225 -7.54 -27.76 -5.24
C SER A 225 -8.25 -28.83 -4.38
N GLY A 226 -8.55 -28.52 -3.11
CA GLY A 226 -9.33 -29.37 -2.21
C GLY A 226 -10.85 -29.12 -2.26
N GLY A 227 -11.35 -28.32 -3.21
CA GLY A 227 -12.78 -28.04 -3.37
C GLY A 227 -13.35 -26.97 -2.42
N ILE A 228 -12.54 -26.44 -1.50
CA ILE A 228 -12.96 -25.38 -0.56
C ILE A 228 -13.15 -24.07 -1.32
N SER A 229 -14.36 -23.51 -1.24
CA SER A 229 -14.70 -22.21 -1.81
C SER A 229 -14.04 -21.07 -1.02
N TYR A 230 -13.54 -20.06 -1.74
CA TYR A 230 -12.97 -18.85 -1.17
C TYR A 230 -13.16 -17.65 -2.11
N LYS A 231 -12.89 -16.44 -1.63
CA LYS A 231 -12.88 -15.23 -2.46
C LYS A 231 -11.49 -14.97 -3.04
N GLY A 232 -11.34 -15.24 -4.33
CA GLY A 232 -10.16 -14.89 -5.10
C GLY A 232 -10.18 -13.43 -5.53
N ILE A 233 -9.00 -12.88 -5.86
CA ILE A 233 -8.90 -11.52 -6.41
C ILE A 233 -9.27 -11.55 -7.90
N ALA A 234 -9.99 -10.53 -8.35
CA ALA A 234 -10.28 -10.25 -9.75
C ALA A 234 -9.78 -8.84 -10.08
N LEU A 235 -8.59 -8.75 -10.70
CA LEU A 235 -7.97 -7.48 -11.05
C LEU A 235 -8.41 -7.01 -12.43
N LYS A 236 -8.77 -5.73 -12.54
CA LYS A 236 -9.16 -5.11 -13.82
C LYS A 236 -8.47 -3.76 -13.99
N VAL A 237 -8.33 -3.35 -15.24
CA VAL A 237 -7.93 -1.99 -15.60
C VAL A 237 -9.14 -1.08 -15.37
N GLY A 238 -8.97 -0.02 -14.59
CA GLY A 238 -9.94 1.05 -14.44
C GLY A 238 -9.66 2.20 -15.41
N ARG A 239 -9.80 3.44 -14.93
CA ARG A 239 -9.53 4.66 -15.69
C ARG A 239 -8.04 4.81 -16.02
N ARG A 240 -7.74 5.36 -17.20
CA ARG A 240 -6.38 5.81 -17.56
C ARG A 240 -6.06 7.15 -16.92
N LEU A 241 -4.84 7.28 -16.41
CA LEU A 241 -4.32 8.52 -15.84
C LEU A 241 -3.74 9.41 -16.93
N SER A 242 -3.92 10.71 -16.77
CA SER A 242 -3.18 11.75 -17.48
C SER A 242 -1.70 11.76 -17.06
N PHE A 243 -0.86 12.43 -17.85
CA PHE A 243 0.56 12.58 -17.52
C PHE A 243 0.79 13.39 -16.23
N ALA A 244 -0.09 14.34 -15.90
CA ALA A 244 -0.04 15.08 -14.65
C ALA A 244 -0.32 14.16 -13.45
N GLU A 245 -1.37 13.34 -13.53
CA GLU A 245 -1.71 12.36 -12.47
C GLU A 245 -0.60 11.31 -12.29
N MET A 246 -0.01 10.82 -13.39
CA MET A 246 1.13 9.90 -13.31
C MET A 246 2.35 10.51 -12.61
N LYS A 247 2.63 11.81 -12.86
CA LYS A 247 3.71 12.53 -12.18
C LYS A 247 3.42 12.69 -10.68
N ALA A 248 2.17 13.04 -10.32
CA ALA A 248 1.75 13.12 -8.93
C ALA A 248 1.87 11.77 -8.22
N ALA A 249 1.39 10.68 -8.83
CA ALA A 249 1.51 9.33 -8.30
C ALA A 249 2.98 8.89 -8.12
N ARG A 250 3.87 9.30 -9.04
CA ARG A 250 5.31 9.07 -8.89
C ARG A 250 5.91 9.84 -7.72
N ALA A 251 5.54 11.11 -7.53
CA ALA A 251 6.01 11.89 -6.40
C ALA A 251 5.59 11.27 -5.06
N VAL A 252 4.35 10.75 -4.99
CA VAL A 252 3.87 9.98 -3.82
C VAL A 252 4.72 8.72 -3.61
N ARG A 253 5.04 7.96 -4.66
CA ARG A 253 5.95 6.81 -4.57
C ARG A 253 7.34 7.20 -4.05
N GLU A 254 7.93 8.27 -4.56
CA GLU A 254 9.27 8.72 -4.15
C GLU A 254 9.29 9.16 -2.68
N ALA A 255 8.28 9.90 -2.24
CA ALA A 255 8.10 10.26 -0.84
C ALA A 255 7.91 9.00 0.04
N PHE A 256 7.12 8.04 -0.45
CA PHE A 256 6.89 6.77 0.22
C PHE A 256 8.18 5.95 0.37
N GLU A 257 8.93 5.75 -0.71
CA GLU A 257 10.19 5.00 -0.70
C GLU A 257 11.22 5.68 0.22
N SER A 258 11.30 7.01 0.21
CA SER A 258 12.15 7.78 1.12
C SER A 258 11.75 7.55 2.59
N ALA A 259 10.46 7.59 2.91
CA ALA A 259 9.97 7.33 4.26
C ALA A 259 10.24 5.88 4.69
N MET A 260 10.05 4.89 3.81
CA MET A 260 10.35 3.48 4.07
C MET A 260 11.84 3.27 4.35
N ALA A 261 12.72 3.90 3.58
CA ALA A 261 14.16 3.83 3.74
C ALA A 261 14.64 4.50 5.05
N GLN A 262 14.02 5.62 5.46
CA GLN A 262 14.40 6.34 6.68
C GLN A 262 13.90 5.68 7.96
N ARG A 263 12.79 4.93 7.92
CA ARG A 263 12.12 4.42 9.12
C ARG A 263 12.17 2.92 9.33
N GLY A 264 12.72 2.12 8.41
CA GLY A 264 12.64 0.66 8.53
C GLY A 264 11.20 0.21 8.85
N ILE A 265 10.22 0.86 8.20
CA ILE A 265 8.82 0.91 8.63
C ILE A 265 8.31 -0.50 8.91
N GLN A 266 7.86 -0.73 10.14
CA GLN A 266 7.17 -1.93 10.52
C GLN A 266 5.77 -1.89 9.89
N VAL A 267 5.60 -2.63 8.80
CA VAL A 267 4.27 -3.06 8.41
C VAL A 267 3.86 -4.05 9.48
N GLU A 268 3.02 -3.65 10.44
CA GLU A 268 2.40 -4.62 11.35
C GLU A 268 1.77 -5.72 10.48
N GLU A 269 2.31 -6.93 10.65
CA GLU A 269 1.91 -8.07 9.86
C GLU A 269 0.44 -8.36 10.15
N ALA A 270 -0.33 -8.68 9.11
CA ALA A 270 -1.67 -9.19 9.38
C ALA A 270 -1.50 -10.48 10.16
N THR A 271 -2.00 -10.47 11.38
CA THR A 271 -2.28 -11.68 12.15
C THR A 271 -3.09 -12.61 11.25
N GLU A 272 -2.56 -13.81 11.02
CA GLU A 272 -3.35 -14.86 10.41
C GLU A 272 -4.45 -15.20 11.42
N GLU A 273 -5.68 -14.80 11.13
CA GLU A 273 -6.82 -15.48 11.75
C GLU A 273 -6.78 -16.92 11.26
N PRO A 274 -6.83 -17.91 12.16
CA PRO A 274 -6.83 -19.29 11.75
C PRO A 274 -8.00 -19.48 10.79
N ALA A 275 -7.71 -20.05 9.62
CA ALA A 275 -8.78 -20.64 8.82
C ALA A 275 -9.44 -21.67 9.74
N GLU A 276 -10.71 -21.46 10.11
CA GLU A 276 -11.47 -22.39 10.95
C GLU A 276 -11.32 -23.80 10.35
N GLY A 277 -10.45 -24.59 10.98
CA GLY A 277 -10.30 -25.99 10.69
C GLY A 277 -11.55 -26.65 11.23
N ASN A 278 -12.49 -26.98 10.34
CA ASN A 278 -13.65 -27.78 10.70
C ASN A 278 -13.15 -29.07 11.36
N GLY A 279 -13.34 -29.17 12.68
CA GLY A 279 -13.02 -30.35 13.45
C GLY A 279 -13.78 -31.54 12.88
N HIS A 280 -13.07 -32.49 12.29
CA HIS A 280 -13.60 -33.84 12.14
C HIS A 280 -13.69 -34.42 13.54
N ALA A 281 -14.89 -34.35 14.13
CA ALA A 281 -15.26 -35.21 15.24
C ALA A 281 -15.13 -36.66 14.73
N GLY A 282 -14.06 -37.33 15.18
CA GLY A 282 -13.91 -38.76 14.96
C GLY A 282 -15.03 -39.51 15.67
N THR A 283 -15.80 -40.27 14.90
CA THR A 283 -16.69 -41.30 15.43
C THR A 283 -15.80 -42.39 16.05
N GLN A 284 -15.81 -42.50 17.38
CA GLN A 284 -15.22 -43.62 18.10
C GLN A 284 -16.14 -44.84 18.00
N TYR A 285 -15.53 -46.01 17.79
CA TYR A 285 -16.00 -47.28 18.35
C TYR A 285 -15.08 -47.63 19.51
#